data_AF-A0A963ESC0-F1
#
_entry.id   AF-A0A963ESC0-F1
#
_cell.length_a   1.000
_cell.length_b   1.000
_cell.length_c   1.000
_cell.angle_alpha   90.00
_cell.angle_beta   90.00
_cell.angle_gamma   90.00
#
_symmetry.space_group_name_H-M   'P 1'
#
loop_
_entity.id
_entity.type
_entity.pdbx_description
1 polymer ?
#
loop_
_entity_poly.entity_id
_entity_poly.type
_entity_poly.pdbx_seq_one_letter_code
_entity_poly.pdbx_strand_id
1 'polypeptide(L)' 'PSGERSGVTTMAGRDWYWWLNSTPTVSDNLLQFEIDVATTESPEEQPLFTLVAYLSSDFRGESGVVNESP' A
#
# COMPACT_ATOMS: atom_id res chain seq x y z
N PRO A 1 5.40 12.03 5.64
CA PRO A 1 6.50 11.14 6.07
C PRO A 1 6.70 10.11 4.98
N SER A 2 7.93 9.96 4.48
CA SER A 2 8.26 8.81 3.65
C SER A 2 8.17 7.56 4.52
N GLY A 3 7.57 6.50 3.97
CA GLY A 3 7.32 5.28 4.72
C GLY A 3 7.16 4.10 3.81
N GLU A 4 7.93 3.07 4.11
CA GLU A 4 7.84 1.75 3.49
C GLU A 4 7.01 0.85 4.41
N ARG A 5 6.06 0.12 3.83
CA ARG A 5 5.30 -0.92 4.51
C ARG A 5 5.25 -2.15 3.62
N SER A 6 5.20 -3.31 4.23
CA SER A 6 4.98 -4.56 3.52
C SER A 6 4.12 -5.50 4.34
N GLY A 7 3.59 -6.52 3.69
CA GLY A 7 2.84 -7.55 4.37
C GLY A 7 2.38 -8.66 3.46
N VAL A 8 1.64 -9.58 4.07
CA VAL A 8 1.00 -10.71 3.38
C VAL A 8 -0.50 -10.65 3.68
N THR A 9 -1.32 -10.93 2.67
CA THR A 9 -2.77 -11.07 2.83
C THR A 9 -3.27 -12.29 2.07
N THR A 10 -4.17 -13.06 2.69
CA THR A 10 -4.78 -14.23 2.05
C THR A 10 -6.09 -13.81 1.37
N MET A 11 -6.16 -13.96 0.05
CA MET A 11 -7.36 -13.62 -0.74
C MET A 11 -7.56 -14.64 -1.85
N ALA A 12 -8.81 -15.08 -2.05
CA ALA A 12 -9.18 -16.11 -3.02
C ALA A 12 -8.38 -17.42 -2.87
N GLY A 13 -8.08 -17.81 -1.62
CA GLY A 13 -7.36 -19.06 -1.31
C GLY A 13 -5.87 -19.04 -1.63
N ARG A 14 -5.27 -17.86 -1.79
CA ARG A 14 -3.83 -17.67 -2.06
C ARG A 14 -3.27 -16.55 -1.19
N ASP A 15 -2.02 -16.71 -0.78
CA ASP A 15 -1.25 -15.64 -0.14
C ASP A 15 -0.67 -14.68 -1.17
N TRP A 16 -0.91 -13.39 -0.92
CA TRP A 16 -0.42 -12.28 -1.72
C TRP A 16 0.53 -11.46 -0.89
N TYR A 17 1.69 -11.18 -1.46
CA TYR A 17 2.70 -10.34 -0.85
C TYR A 17 2.56 -8.94 -1.43
N TRP A 18 2.62 -7.92 -0.57
CA TRP A 18 2.46 -6.54 -0.99
C TRP A 18 3.49 -5.62 -0.34
N TRP A 19 3.86 -4.57 -1.08
CA TRP A 19 4.77 -3.51 -0.66
C TRP A 19 4.12 -2.17 -0.96
N LEU A 20 4.29 -1.22 -0.05
CA LEU A 20 3.83 0.14 -0.17
C LEU A 20 5.01 1.08 0.06
N ASN A 21 5.32 1.90 -0.93
CA ASN A 21 6.23 3.02 -0.79
C ASN A 21 5.44 4.33 -0.86
N SER A 22 5.74 5.26 0.03
CA SER A 22 5.15 6.60 0.03
C SER A 22 6.23 7.66 -0.15
N THR A 23 6.08 8.46 -1.20
CA THR A 23 7.02 9.53 -1.56
C THR A 23 6.33 10.88 -1.49
N PRO A 24 6.84 11.84 -0.70
CA PRO A 24 6.39 13.23 -0.76
C PRO A 24 6.61 13.79 -2.16
N THR A 25 5.57 14.39 -2.75
CA THR A 25 5.74 15.09 -4.04
C THR A 25 6.22 16.52 -3.80
N VAL A 26 6.90 17.11 -4.79
CA VAL A 26 7.42 18.49 -4.74
C VAL A 26 6.29 19.53 -4.68
N SER A 27 5.07 19.15 -5.09
CA SER A 27 3.86 19.95 -4.85
C SER A 27 3.36 19.76 -3.42
N ASP A 28 3.26 20.87 -2.67
CA ASP A 28 3.09 20.92 -1.21
C ASP A 28 1.89 20.15 -0.61
N ASN A 29 0.96 19.65 -1.43
CA ASN A 29 -0.28 19.06 -0.95
C ASN A 29 -0.52 17.62 -1.41
N LEU A 30 0.45 16.92 -2.01
CA LEU A 30 0.24 15.53 -2.46
C LEU A 30 1.31 14.56 -1.96
N LEU A 31 0.88 13.37 -1.58
CA LEU A 31 1.69 12.20 -1.33
C LEU A 31 1.47 11.19 -2.46
N GLN A 32 2.55 10.70 -3.07
CA GLN A 32 2.50 9.57 -3.99
C GLN A 32 2.60 8.28 -3.18
N PHE A 33 1.74 7.33 -3.51
CA PHE A 33 1.78 5.97 -2.99
C PHE A 33 1.99 5.01 -4.17
N GLU A 34 2.95 4.12 -4.03
CA GLU A 34 3.21 3.02 -4.95
C GLU A 34 2.96 1.71 -4.21
N ILE A 35 2.04 0.90 -4.72
CA ILE A 35 1.68 -0.40 -4.15
C ILE A 35 2.00 -1.49 -5.16
N ASP A 36 2.92 -2.37 -4.81
CA ASP A 36 3.26 -3.56 -5.58
C ASP A 36 2.64 -4.81 -4.97
N VAL A 37 2.17 -5.71 -5.83
CA VAL A 37 1.58 -6.99 -5.44
C VAL A 37 2.21 -8.13 -6.22
N ALA A 38 2.58 -9.20 -5.50
CA ALA A 38 3.18 -10.40 -6.07
C ALA A 38 2.70 -11.68 -5.39
N THR A 39 3.00 -12.83 -6.01
CA THR A 39 2.71 -14.16 -5.46
C THR A 39 3.87 -14.78 -4.68
N THR A 40 5.01 -14.08 -4.59
CA THR A 40 6.22 -14.53 -3.90
C THR A 40 6.84 -13.38 -3.12
N GLU A 41 7.55 -13.70 -2.04
CA GLU A 41 8.16 -12.73 -1.12
C GLU A 41 9.38 -11.98 -1.70
N SER A 42 9.90 -12.40 -2.86
CA SER A 42 11.00 -11.74 -3.57
C SER A 42 10.53 -11.02 -4.84
N PRO A 43 9.77 -9.91 -4.74
CA PRO A 43 9.07 -9.29 -5.85
C PRO A 43 9.82 -8.12 -6.51
N GLU A 44 10.90 -7.60 -5.90
CA GLU A 44 11.40 -6.24 -6.22
C GLU A 44 11.84 -6.13 -7.69
N GLU A 45 12.02 -7.28 -8.35
CA GLU A 45 12.37 -7.34 -9.75
C GLU A 45 11.15 -7.38 -10.70
N GLN A 46 9.99 -7.95 -10.31
CA GLN A 46 8.82 -8.16 -11.19
C GLN A 46 7.47 -8.31 -10.44
N PRO A 47 6.79 -7.22 -10.06
CA PRO A 47 5.44 -7.29 -9.51
C PRO A 47 4.42 -7.77 -10.54
N LEU A 48 3.37 -8.47 -10.09
CA LEU A 48 2.24 -8.84 -10.95
C LEU A 48 1.35 -7.64 -11.26
N PHE A 49 1.30 -6.70 -10.32
CA PHE A 49 0.52 -5.49 -10.42
C PHE A 49 1.15 -4.37 -9.61
N THR A 50 1.15 -3.17 -10.18
CA THR A 50 1.58 -1.94 -9.52
C THR A 50 0.44 -0.93 -9.60
N LEU A 51 0.05 -0.37 -8.45
CA LEU A 51 -0.86 0.76 -8.36
C LEU A 51 -0.09 2.00 -7.92
N VAL A 52 -0.19 3.07 -8.72
CA VAL A 52 0.30 4.40 -8.33
C VAL A 52 -0.90 5.29 -8.05
N ALA A 53 -0.93 5.89 -6.85
CA ALA A 53 -1.98 6.79 -6.42
C ALA A 53 -1.41 8.08 -5.82
N TYR A 54 -2.18 9.17 -5.92
CA TYR A 54 -1.86 10.45 -5.30
C TYR A 54 -2.97 10.82 -4.33
N LEU A 55 -2.62 11.05 -3.07
CA LEU A 55 -3.56 11.51 -2.05
C LEU A 55 -3.14 12.87 -1.53
N SER A 56 -4.13 13.66 -1.11
CA SER A 56 -3.85 14.92 -0.42
C SER A 56 -3.02 14.68 0.84
N SER A 57 -2.06 15.54 1.15
CA SER A 57 -1.21 15.41 2.34
C SER A 57 -1.97 15.57 3.66
N ASP A 58 -3.15 16.20 3.61
CA ASP A 58 -4.10 16.31 4.71
C ASP A 58 -5.13 15.17 4.76
N PHE A 59 -5.00 14.16 3.89
CA PHE A 59 -5.89 13.01 3.86
C PHE A 59 -5.81 12.26 5.19
N ARG A 60 -6.83 12.48 6.03
CA ARG A 60 -7.12 11.66 7.20
C ARG A 60 -8.01 10.54 6.74
N GLY A 61 -7.42 9.38 6.44
CA GLY A 61 -8.20 8.18 6.17
C GLY A 61 -9.18 7.96 7.33
N GLU A 62 -10.46 7.78 7.04
CA GLU A 62 -11.39 7.27 8.03
C GLU A 62 -10.80 5.94 8.51
N SER A 63 -10.29 5.91 9.74
CA SER A 63 -9.88 4.70 10.39
C SER A 63 -11.15 3.88 10.61
N GLY A 64 -11.49 3.04 9.62
CA GLY A 64 -12.51 2.02 9.76
C GLY A 64 -12.06 1.05 10.85
N VAL A 65 -12.46 1.35 12.09
CA VAL A 65 -12.41 0.38 13.18
C VAL A 65 -13.38 -0.72 12.78
N VAL A 66 -12.85 -1.82 12.23
CA VAL A 66 -13.60 -3.07 12.15
C VAL A 66 -13.78 -3.56 13.59
N ASN A 67 -14.93 -3.19 14.18
CA ASN A 67 -15.39 -3.78 15.42
C ASN A 67 -15.80 -5.23 15.13
N GLU A 68 -14.87 -6.16 15.28
CA GLU A 68 -15.23 -7.57 15.47
C GLU A 68 -15.49 -7.78 16.96
N SER A 69 -16.76 -7.65 17.36
CA SER A 69 -17.25 -8.18 18.64
C SER A 69 -17.61 -9.66 18.49
N PRO A 70 -17.23 -10.53 19.43
CA PRO A 70 -18.12 -11.59 19.90
C PRO A 70 -19.12 -11.06 20.94
#